data_AF-A0A7S1QL92-F1
#
_entry.id   AF-A0A7S1QL92-F1
#
_cell.length_a   1.000
_cell.length_b   1.000
_cell.length_c   1.000
_cell.angle_alpha   90.00
_cell.angle_beta   90.00
_cell.angle_gamma   90.00
#
_symmetry.space_group_name_H-M   'P 1'
#
loop_
_entity.id
_entity.type
_entity.pdbx_description
1 polymer ?
#
loop_
_entity_poly.entity_id
_entity_poly.type
_entity_poly.pdbx_seq_one_letter_code
_entity_poly.pdbx_strand_id
1 'polypeptide(L)'
;RLRADPRQQRHLRLVRHAMQYWQSYDGFARVALSCGTNQLVTALAYYVIGYVLISNHAVIACWLVVVLFMVIAAALIRLDMSLTGLEYRISVVLVTAGPCLIAVAAEQWSRHTPVGYEVAHLLCPISYVVHAMWLMFLLYISNVREQKGGALLPTGFRSVMYIDVFGWIRRGSMQRRWRPWDAAPAVSPPTADASAKTAGSGPAVQALHYEQGQPMPSRPEELPGAALAPQALEGLRREDLEPTTFVPREKEGSDFSNLSLQAHMRPGFVPWRIFCVATVLLICLWWTSGVIMLLMSCGLDWFKVSPLLREPEEEGHGSVALV
;
A
#
# COMPACT_ATOMS: atom_id res chain seq x y z
N ARG A 1 23.43 -11.39 -41.51
CA ARG A 1 23.64 -11.68 -40.07
C ARG A 1 22.42 -11.19 -39.32
N LEU A 2 21.54 -12.11 -38.89
CA LEU A 2 20.31 -11.79 -38.16
C LEU A 2 20.69 -11.19 -36.80
N ARG A 3 20.35 -9.91 -36.58
CA ARG A 3 20.35 -9.32 -35.25
C ARG A 3 19.41 -10.17 -34.39
N ALA A 4 19.94 -10.84 -33.36
CA ALA A 4 19.12 -11.55 -32.40
C ALA A 4 17.99 -10.62 -31.92
N ASP A 5 16.75 -11.11 -31.87
CA ASP A 5 15.61 -10.33 -31.40
C ASP A 5 15.98 -9.72 -30.04
N PRO A 6 15.98 -8.37 -29.88
CA PRO A 6 16.36 -7.74 -28.63
C PRO A 6 15.55 -8.26 -27.45
N ARG A 7 14.30 -8.70 -27.65
CA ARG A 7 13.46 -9.29 -26.60
C ARG A 7 14.02 -10.58 -26.03
N GLN A 8 14.84 -11.28 -26.79
CA GLN A 8 15.42 -12.55 -26.39
C GLN A 8 16.75 -12.38 -25.64
N GLN A 9 17.31 -11.18 -25.58
CA GLN A 9 18.57 -10.93 -24.86
C GLN A 9 18.39 -11.16 -23.35
N ARG A 10 19.28 -11.97 -22.76
CA ARG A 10 19.19 -12.38 -21.34
C ARG A 10 19.15 -11.19 -20.38
N HIS A 11 19.99 -10.17 -20.62
CA HIS A 11 20.04 -8.98 -19.77
C HIS A 11 18.72 -8.20 -19.78
N LEU A 12 18.06 -8.07 -20.94
CA LEU A 12 16.73 -7.44 -21.03
C LEU A 12 15.66 -8.24 -20.29
N ARG A 13 15.74 -9.58 -20.30
CA ARG A 13 14.84 -10.42 -19.48
C ARG A 13 15.08 -10.23 -17.99
N LEU A 14 16.34 -10.20 -17.56
CA LEU A 14 16.70 -9.96 -16.15
C LEU A 14 16.22 -8.59 -15.66
N VAL A 15 16.48 -7.52 -16.43
CA VAL A 15 16.00 -6.17 -16.13
C VAL A 15 14.47 -6.14 -16.07
N ARG A 16 13.79 -6.81 -17.02
CA ARG A 16 12.32 -6.90 -17.01
C ARG A 16 11.79 -7.58 -15.75
N HIS A 17 12.44 -8.64 -15.28
CA HIS A 17 12.06 -9.33 -14.06
C HIS A 17 12.32 -8.49 -12.81
N ALA A 18 13.47 -7.84 -12.69
CA ALA A 18 13.77 -6.95 -11.58
C ALA A 18 12.77 -5.78 -11.52
N MET A 19 12.44 -5.21 -12.67
CA MET A 19 11.47 -4.12 -12.79
C MET A 19 10.06 -4.53 -12.33
N GLN A 20 9.66 -5.80 -12.49
CA GLN A 20 8.36 -6.28 -11.99
C GLN A 20 8.28 -6.22 -10.46
N TYR A 21 9.37 -6.56 -9.75
CA TYR A 21 9.40 -6.44 -8.29
C TYR A 21 9.27 -4.98 -7.86
N TRP A 22 10.09 -4.11 -8.43
CA TRP A 22 10.08 -2.69 -8.10
C TRP A 22 8.74 -2.03 -8.42
N GLN A 23 8.14 -2.36 -9.56
CA GLN A 23 6.82 -1.88 -9.97
C GLN A 23 5.72 -2.27 -8.96
N SER A 24 5.73 -3.50 -8.45
CA SER A 24 4.78 -3.91 -7.43
C SER A 24 4.95 -3.12 -6.13
N TYR A 25 6.19 -2.88 -5.68
CA TYR A 25 6.45 -2.07 -4.50
C TYR A 25 6.02 -0.60 -4.68
N ASP A 26 6.38 0.05 -5.80
CA ASP A 26 5.97 1.42 -6.11
C ASP A 26 4.44 1.53 -6.21
N GLY A 27 3.78 0.54 -6.82
CA GLY A 27 2.33 0.47 -6.88
C GLY A 27 1.67 0.48 -5.49
N PHE A 28 2.14 -0.36 -4.56
CA PHE A 28 1.61 -0.38 -3.20
C PHE A 28 1.97 0.87 -2.39
N ALA A 29 3.15 1.46 -2.60
CA ALA A 29 3.52 2.73 -1.96
C ALA A 29 2.56 3.86 -2.33
N ARG A 30 2.17 3.96 -3.61
CA ARG A 30 1.19 4.96 -4.07
C ARG A 30 -0.21 4.72 -3.52
N VAL A 31 -0.63 3.46 -3.44
CA VAL A 31 -1.90 3.10 -2.81
C VAL A 31 -1.90 3.47 -1.34
N ALA A 32 -0.85 3.12 -0.60
CA ALA A 32 -0.72 3.48 0.81
C ALA A 32 -0.73 5.00 1.03
N LEU A 33 -0.04 5.76 0.19
CA LEU A 33 -0.02 7.23 0.26
C LEU A 33 -1.41 7.83 -0.02
N SER A 34 -2.11 7.35 -1.05
CA SER A 34 -3.48 7.78 -1.38
C SER A 34 -4.45 7.49 -0.22
N CYS A 35 -4.44 6.26 0.28
CA CYS A 35 -5.25 5.86 1.43
C CYS A 35 -4.92 6.70 2.67
N GLY A 36 -3.62 6.87 2.97
CA GLY A 36 -3.15 7.66 4.11
C GLY A 36 -3.55 9.13 4.02
N THR A 37 -3.48 9.74 2.83
CA THR A 37 -3.91 11.12 2.61
C THR A 37 -5.41 11.27 2.84
N ASN A 38 -6.21 10.32 2.35
CA ASN A 38 -7.65 10.33 2.60
C ASN A 38 -7.97 10.18 4.10
N GLN A 39 -7.27 9.30 4.82
CA GLN A 39 -7.42 9.17 6.28
C GLN A 39 -6.97 10.42 7.03
N LEU A 40 -5.90 11.09 6.57
CA LEU A 40 -5.44 12.34 7.15
C LEU A 40 -6.50 13.45 7.03
N VAL A 41 -7.15 13.58 5.87
CA VAL A 41 -8.23 14.54 5.66
C VAL A 41 -9.41 14.26 6.61
N THR A 42 -9.79 12.99 6.78
CA THR A 42 -10.81 12.59 7.76
C THR A 42 -10.39 12.91 9.19
N ALA A 43 -9.13 12.63 9.56
CA ALA A 43 -8.59 12.94 10.89
C ALA A 43 -8.59 14.44 11.19
N LEU A 44 -8.25 15.28 10.19
CA LEU A 44 -8.33 16.74 10.31
C LEU A 44 -9.77 17.22 10.49
N ALA A 45 -10.75 16.59 9.83
CA ALA A 45 -12.17 16.88 10.08
C ALA A 45 -12.55 16.57 11.53
N TYR A 46 -12.12 15.43 12.08
CA TYR A 46 -12.33 15.10 13.49
C TYR A 46 -11.65 16.08 14.45
N TYR A 47 -10.42 16.47 14.16
CA TYR A 47 -9.71 17.48 14.93
C TYR A 47 -10.47 18.81 14.96
N VAL A 48 -11.01 19.25 13.82
CA VAL A 48 -11.81 20.49 13.74
C VAL A 48 -13.11 20.37 14.52
N ILE A 49 -13.78 19.22 14.52
CA ILE A 49 -14.96 18.99 15.36
C ILE A 49 -14.58 19.12 16.84
N GLY A 50 -13.53 18.45 17.31
CA GLY A 50 -13.10 18.57 18.70
C GLY A 50 -12.66 19.99 19.08
N TYR A 51 -11.90 20.67 18.23
CA TYR A 51 -11.35 21.98 18.56
C TYR A 51 -12.36 23.12 18.35
N VAL A 52 -12.90 23.26 17.13
CA VAL A 52 -13.72 24.42 16.76
C VAL A 52 -15.14 24.32 17.32
N LEU A 53 -15.75 23.13 17.30
CA LEU A 53 -17.12 22.96 17.79
C LEU A 53 -17.15 22.88 19.32
N ILE A 54 -16.31 22.03 19.93
CA ILE A 54 -16.37 21.82 21.39
C ILE A 54 -15.66 22.92 22.16
N SER A 55 -14.47 23.36 21.73
CA SER A 55 -13.70 24.35 22.52
C SER A 55 -14.13 25.79 22.26
N ASN A 56 -14.51 26.12 21.01
CA ASN A 56 -14.87 27.49 20.61
C ASN A 56 -16.36 27.72 20.39
N HIS A 57 -17.21 26.69 20.50
CA HIS A 57 -18.66 26.75 20.25
C HIS A 57 -19.05 27.34 18.88
N ALA A 58 -18.16 27.30 17.88
CA ALA A 58 -18.37 27.90 16.57
C ALA A 58 -18.99 26.89 15.58
N VAL A 59 -20.28 26.61 15.76
CA VAL A 59 -21.02 25.54 15.04
C VAL A 59 -20.96 25.69 13.52
N ILE A 60 -21.31 26.87 12.99
CA ILE A 60 -21.36 27.12 11.55
C ILE A 60 -19.97 26.97 10.92
N ALA A 61 -18.94 27.54 11.57
CA ALA A 61 -17.57 27.45 11.07
C ALA A 61 -17.07 26.00 11.02
N CYS A 62 -17.35 25.21 12.07
CA CYS A 62 -17.03 23.78 12.09
C CYS A 62 -17.69 23.05 10.91
N TRP A 63 -18.99 23.23 10.69
CA TRP A 63 -19.71 22.57 9.60
C TRP A 63 -19.15 22.91 8.22
N LEU A 64 -18.82 24.18 7.97
CA LEU A 64 -18.21 24.60 6.70
C LEU A 64 -16.87 23.90 6.44
N VAL A 65 -16.03 23.77 7.47
CA VAL A 65 -14.73 23.11 7.36
C VAL A 65 -14.86 21.58 7.22
N VAL A 66 -15.80 20.95 7.94
CA VAL A 66 -16.09 19.51 7.78
C VAL A 66 -16.57 19.22 6.35
N VAL A 67 -17.51 20.01 5.83
CA VAL A 67 -17.99 19.87 4.44
C VAL A 67 -16.84 20.04 3.45
N LEU A 68 -15.98 21.04 3.64
CA LEU A 68 -14.81 21.26 2.80
C LEU A 68 -13.89 20.03 2.78
N PHE A 69 -13.54 19.47 3.94
CA PHE A 69 -12.72 18.26 4.01
C PHE A 69 -13.40 17.04 3.39
N MET A 70 -14.72 16.90 3.53
CA MET A 70 -15.46 15.80 2.90
C MET A 70 -15.49 15.92 1.37
N VAL A 71 -15.57 17.13 0.84
CA VAL A 71 -15.44 17.39 -0.62
C VAL A 71 -14.03 17.04 -1.10
N ILE A 72 -12.99 17.42 -0.34
CA ILE A 72 -11.60 17.07 -0.67
C ILE A 72 -11.41 15.54 -0.64
N ALA A 73 -11.90 14.85 0.39
CA ALA A 73 -11.84 13.39 0.49
C ALA A 73 -12.53 12.71 -0.70
N ALA A 74 -13.74 13.15 -1.06
CA ALA A 74 -14.46 12.64 -2.23
C ALA A 74 -13.70 12.90 -3.54
N ALA A 75 -13.08 14.07 -3.69
CA ALA A 75 -12.25 14.40 -4.84
C ALA A 75 -11.00 13.50 -4.93
N LEU A 76 -10.31 13.25 -3.81
CA LEU A 76 -9.16 12.34 -3.75
C LEU A 76 -9.55 10.91 -4.17
N ILE A 77 -10.67 10.39 -3.66
CA ILE A 77 -11.20 9.08 -4.10
C ILE A 77 -11.45 9.07 -5.61
N ARG A 78 -12.02 10.16 -6.17
CA ARG A 78 -12.32 10.25 -7.60
C ARG A 78 -11.06 10.32 -8.47
N LEU A 79 -10.02 10.98 -8.00
CA LEU A 79 -8.75 11.14 -8.71
C LEU A 79 -7.93 9.85 -8.69
N ASP A 80 -7.80 9.23 -7.52
CA ASP A 80 -6.88 8.11 -7.32
C ASP A 80 -7.45 6.76 -7.71
N MET A 81 -8.77 6.57 -7.57
CA MET A 81 -9.42 5.27 -7.78
C MET A 81 -10.18 5.20 -9.12
N SER A 82 -10.08 4.06 -9.79
CA SER A 82 -10.88 3.74 -10.99
C SER A 82 -12.15 2.99 -10.60
N LEU A 83 -13.09 3.69 -9.97
CA LEU A 83 -14.35 3.12 -9.51
C LEU A 83 -15.45 3.23 -10.57
N THR A 84 -16.36 2.25 -10.59
CA THR A 84 -17.64 2.36 -11.29
C THR A 84 -18.52 3.42 -10.63
N GLY A 85 -19.58 3.86 -11.33
CA GLY A 85 -20.47 4.90 -10.80
C GLY A 85 -21.13 4.53 -9.47
N LEU A 86 -21.48 3.25 -9.30
CA LEU A 86 -22.07 2.75 -8.05
C LEU A 86 -21.03 2.67 -6.92
N GLU A 87 -19.86 2.09 -7.18
CA GLU A 87 -18.77 2.00 -6.20
C GLU A 87 -18.32 3.38 -5.72
N TYR A 88 -18.28 4.36 -6.63
CA TYR A 88 -17.96 5.74 -6.28
C TYR A 88 -19.02 6.35 -5.34
N ARG A 89 -20.32 6.17 -5.64
CA ARG A 89 -21.40 6.66 -4.76
C ARG A 89 -21.33 6.03 -3.37
N ILE A 90 -21.13 4.71 -3.30
CA ILE A 90 -20.96 3.99 -2.02
C ILE A 90 -19.75 4.54 -1.25
N SER A 91 -18.62 4.75 -1.93
CA SER A 91 -17.40 5.31 -1.32
C SER A 91 -17.64 6.68 -0.71
N VAL A 92 -18.28 7.59 -1.47
CA VAL A 92 -18.58 8.95 -1.00
C VAL A 92 -19.53 8.90 0.20
N VAL A 93 -20.57 8.07 0.18
CA VAL A 93 -21.48 7.93 1.32
C VAL A 93 -20.72 7.42 2.55
N LEU A 94 -19.94 6.34 2.42
CA LEU A 94 -19.22 5.75 3.55
C LEU A 94 -18.15 6.69 4.13
N VAL A 95 -17.37 7.38 3.30
CA VAL A 95 -16.29 8.28 3.78
C VAL A 95 -16.84 9.53 4.45
N THR A 96 -18.00 10.03 4.00
CA THR A 96 -18.59 11.29 4.51
C THR A 96 -19.54 11.07 5.68
N ALA A 97 -20.22 9.92 5.75
CA ALA A 97 -21.20 9.66 6.79
C ALA A 97 -20.57 9.66 8.20
N GLY A 98 -19.37 9.08 8.38
CA GLY A 98 -18.70 9.04 9.69
C GLY A 98 -18.49 10.43 10.31
N PRO A 99 -17.73 11.33 9.67
CA PRO A 99 -17.49 12.68 10.19
C PRO A 99 -18.76 13.51 10.35
N CYS A 100 -19.73 13.37 9.44
CA CYS A 100 -21.02 14.07 9.56
C CYS A 100 -21.83 13.58 10.77
N LEU A 101 -21.90 12.27 11.02
CA LEU A 101 -22.60 11.71 12.18
C LEU A 101 -21.97 12.18 13.50
N ILE A 102 -20.63 12.23 13.57
CA ILE A 102 -19.93 12.76 14.74
C ILE A 102 -20.12 14.26 14.89
N ALA A 103 -20.14 15.03 13.81
CA ALA A 103 -20.43 16.47 13.89
C ALA A 103 -21.83 16.73 14.47
N VAL A 104 -22.85 15.97 14.03
CA VAL A 104 -24.21 16.05 14.61
C VAL A 104 -24.20 15.63 16.08
N ALA A 105 -23.55 14.52 16.42
CA ALA A 105 -23.46 14.03 17.80
C ALA A 105 -22.81 15.06 18.73
N ALA A 106 -21.69 15.64 18.29
CA ALA A 106 -20.95 16.66 19.02
C ALA A 106 -21.75 17.96 19.17
N GLU A 107 -22.51 18.36 18.14
CA GLU A 107 -23.41 19.52 18.23
C GLU A 107 -24.52 19.27 19.26
N GLN A 108 -25.18 18.10 19.22
CA GLN A 108 -26.23 17.76 20.20
C GLN A 108 -25.68 17.67 21.62
N TRP A 109 -24.49 17.10 21.79
CA TRP A 109 -23.79 17.05 23.07
C TRP A 109 -23.47 18.45 23.62
N SER A 110 -23.04 19.39 22.75
CA SER A 110 -22.72 20.77 23.15
C SER A 110 -23.93 21.60 23.62
N ARG A 111 -25.16 21.17 23.32
CA ARG A 111 -26.39 21.87 23.74
C ARG A 111 -26.76 21.59 25.20
N HIS A 112 -26.08 20.67 25.88
CA HIS A 112 -26.34 20.30 27.28
C HIS A 112 -27.80 19.92 27.57
N THR A 113 -28.51 19.34 26.60
CA THR A 113 -29.89 18.87 26.78
C THR A 113 -29.91 17.36 27.04
N PRO A 114 -30.85 16.83 27.84
CA PRO A 114 -30.96 15.39 28.10
C PRO A 114 -31.14 14.58 26.80
N VAL A 115 -32.01 15.08 25.90
CA VAL A 115 -32.22 14.46 24.58
C VAL A 115 -30.94 14.50 23.74
N GLY A 116 -30.15 15.58 23.83
CA GLY A 116 -28.89 15.70 23.11
C GLY A 116 -27.86 14.64 23.51
N TYR A 117 -27.78 14.32 24.80
CA TYR A 117 -26.92 13.24 25.30
C TYR A 117 -27.33 11.87 24.75
N GLU A 118 -28.63 11.55 24.74
CA GLU A 118 -29.15 10.30 24.17
C GLU A 118 -28.85 10.18 22.66
N VAL A 119 -29.04 11.27 21.91
CA VAL A 119 -28.73 11.30 20.48
C VAL A 119 -27.23 11.12 20.25
N ALA A 120 -26.38 11.77 21.04
CA ALA A 120 -24.94 11.60 20.94
C ALA A 120 -24.51 10.15 21.24
N HIS A 121 -25.05 9.54 22.29
CA HIS A 121 -24.81 8.15 22.67
C HIS A 121 -25.25 7.14 21.59
N LEU A 122 -26.31 7.46 20.85
CA LEU A 122 -26.79 6.65 19.73
C LEU A 122 -25.93 6.82 18.47
N LEU A 123 -25.59 8.06 18.10
CA LEU A 123 -24.88 8.36 16.85
C LEU A 123 -23.38 8.01 16.91
N CYS A 124 -22.74 8.16 18.06
CA CYS A 124 -21.32 7.86 18.25
C CYS A 124 -20.95 6.43 17.80
N PRO A 125 -21.52 5.34 18.32
CA PRO A 125 -21.12 3.98 17.90
C PRO A 125 -21.38 3.72 16.41
N ILE A 126 -22.42 4.32 15.83
CA ILE A 126 -22.75 4.18 14.41
C ILE A 126 -21.62 4.75 13.54
N SER A 127 -21.02 5.88 13.90
CA SER A 127 -19.94 6.48 13.12
C SER A 127 -18.68 5.59 13.08
N TYR A 128 -18.33 4.92 14.19
CA TYR A 128 -17.23 3.96 14.24
C TYR A 128 -17.49 2.77 13.30
N VAL A 129 -18.71 2.24 13.30
CA VAL A 129 -19.13 1.16 12.39
C VAL A 129 -19.05 1.61 10.94
N VAL A 130 -19.50 2.82 10.62
CA VAL A 130 -19.40 3.41 9.27
C VAL A 130 -17.93 3.53 8.83
N HIS A 131 -17.01 3.94 9.71
CA HIS A 131 -15.58 3.97 9.38
C HIS A 131 -14.97 2.60 9.15
N ALA A 132 -15.34 1.61 9.97
CA ALA A 132 -14.93 0.23 9.75
C ALA A 132 -15.45 -0.30 8.40
N MET A 133 -16.70 -0.01 8.06
CA MET A 133 -17.29 -0.35 6.75
C MET A 133 -16.58 0.37 5.60
N TRP A 134 -16.20 1.64 5.75
CA TRP A 134 -15.41 2.37 4.77
C TRP A 134 -14.07 1.68 4.50
N LEU A 135 -13.31 1.34 5.53
CA LEU A 135 -12.02 0.66 5.39
C LEU A 135 -12.16 -0.75 4.82
N MET A 136 -13.22 -1.48 5.19
CA MET A 136 -13.53 -2.78 4.61
C MET A 136 -13.86 -2.67 3.12
N PHE A 137 -14.64 -1.66 2.75
CA PHE A 137 -14.95 -1.37 1.36
C PHE A 137 -13.70 -0.94 0.57
N LEU A 138 -12.79 -0.17 1.19
CA LEU A 138 -11.50 0.20 0.63
C LEU A 138 -10.63 -1.03 0.29
N LEU A 139 -10.59 -2.04 1.17
CA LEU A 139 -9.93 -3.31 0.89
C LEU A 139 -10.59 -4.06 -0.26
N TYR A 140 -11.92 -4.08 -0.30
CA TYR A 140 -12.68 -4.71 -1.38
C TYR A 140 -12.38 -4.07 -2.75
N ILE A 141 -12.46 -2.74 -2.85
CA ILE A 141 -12.22 -2.01 -4.11
C ILE A 141 -10.75 -1.99 -4.55
N SER A 142 -9.81 -2.25 -3.64
CA SER A 142 -8.38 -2.36 -3.99
C SER A 142 -8.13 -3.43 -5.06
N ASN A 143 -8.99 -4.45 -5.14
CA ASN A 143 -9.05 -5.46 -6.20
C ASN A 143 -7.65 -5.93 -6.63
N VAL A 144 -6.92 -6.47 -5.65
CA VAL A 144 -5.57 -6.98 -5.87
C VAL A 144 -5.67 -8.24 -6.73
N ARG A 145 -5.09 -8.17 -7.92
CA ARG A 145 -5.13 -9.26 -8.90
C ARG A 145 -3.71 -9.72 -9.21
N GLU A 146 -3.56 -11.03 -9.34
CA GLU A 146 -2.33 -11.64 -9.83
C GLU A 146 -2.27 -11.46 -11.35
N GLN A 147 -1.17 -10.86 -11.83
CA GLN A 147 -0.89 -10.67 -13.25
C GLN A 147 -0.26 -11.94 -13.84
N LYS A 148 -0.22 -12.04 -15.17
CA LYS A 148 0.40 -13.19 -15.89
C LYS A 148 1.86 -13.47 -15.51
N GLY A 149 2.56 -12.50 -14.93
CA GLY A 149 3.93 -12.62 -14.42
C GLY A 149 4.05 -13.06 -12.96
N GLY A 150 2.93 -13.40 -12.29
CA GLY A 150 2.89 -13.69 -10.86
C GLY A 150 3.01 -12.46 -9.96
N ALA A 151 2.99 -11.25 -10.54
CA ALA A 151 3.02 -9.99 -9.80
C ALA A 151 1.61 -9.65 -9.29
N LEU A 152 1.50 -9.35 -8.00
CA LEU A 152 0.28 -8.84 -7.39
C LEU A 152 0.26 -7.31 -7.50
N LEU A 153 -0.80 -6.77 -8.08
CA LEU A 153 -0.99 -5.32 -8.24
C LEU A 153 -2.41 -4.90 -7.85
N PRO A 154 -2.57 -3.80 -7.10
CA PRO A 154 -3.87 -3.23 -6.75
C PRO A 154 -4.48 -2.51 -7.95
N THR A 155 -5.28 -3.23 -8.73
CA THR A 155 -5.84 -2.72 -10.01
C THR A 155 -7.00 -1.74 -9.83
N GLY A 156 -7.50 -1.55 -8.61
CA GLY A 156 -8.52 -0.54 -8.30
C GLY A 156 -8.02 0.91 -8.37
N PHE A 157 -6.70 1.12 -8.42
CA PHE A 157 -6.08 2.45 -8.41
C PHE A 157 -5.54 2.84 -9.78
N ARG A 158 -5.89 4.04 -10.24
CA ARG A 158 -5.44 4.58 -11.53
C ARG A 158 -3.94 4.82 -11.54
N SER A 159 -3.40 5.31 -10.43
CA SER A 159 -1.96 5.59 -10.27
C SER A 159 -1.10 4.36 -10.55
N VAL A 160 -1.60 3.17 -10.21
CA VAL A 160 -0.94 1.87 -10.43
C VAL A 160 -1.04 1.45 -11.89
N MET A 161 -2.18 1.69 -12.54
CA MET A 161 -2.34 1.45 -13.97
C MET A 161 -1.41 2.30 -14.83
N TYR A 162 -1.10 3.53 -14.40
CA TYR A 162 -0.17 4.40 -15.12
C TYR A 162 1.29 3.95 -15.02
N ILE A 163 1.65 3.12 -14.04
CA ILE A 163 3.00 2.54 -13.96
C ILE A 163 3.19 1.43 -15.01
N ASP A 164 2.12 0.81 -15.52
CA ASP A 164 2.21 -0.18 -16.60
C ASP A 164 2.44 0.49 -17.97
N VAL A 165 3.62 1.08 -18.15
CA VAL A 165 4.08 1.75 -19.37
C VAL A 165 4.02 0.82 -20.59
N PHE A 166 4.20 -0.49 -20.37
CA PHE A 166 4.23 -1.49 -21.45
C PHE A 166 2.84 -2.05 -21.81
N GLY A 167 1.80 -1.68 -21.06
CA GLY A 167 0.43 -2.17 -21.25
C GLY A 167 0.33 -3.68 -21.15
N TRP A 168 1.14 -4.32 -20.30
CA TRP A 168 1.09 -5.76 -20.09
C TRP A 168 -0.26 -6.22 -19.56
N ILE A 169 -0.90 -5.39 -18.73
CA ILE A 169 -2.21 -5.68 -18.12
C ILE A 169 -3.30 -5.76 -19.19
N ARG A 170 -3.31 -4.82 -20.15
CA ARG A 170 -4.39 -4.70 -21.15
C ARG A 170 -4.37 -5.80 -22.21
N ARG A 171 -3.21 -6.38 -22.53
CA ARG A 171 -3.10 -7.46 -23.54
C ARG A 171 -3.75 -8.76 -23.07
N GLY A 172 -3.88 -8.97 -21.76
CA GLY A 172 -4.41 -10.22 -21.21
C GLY A 172 -5.87 -10.50 -21.55
N SER A 173 -6.72 -9.48 -21.52
CA SER A 173 -8.14 -9.58 -21.80
C SER A 173 -8.44 -9.67 -23.29
N MET A 174 -7.72 -8.90 -24.12
CA MET A 174 -7.96 -8.87 -25.56
C MET A 174 -7.43 -10.11 -26.27
N GLN A 175 -6.32 -10.69 -25.81
CA GLN A 175 -5.67 -11.84 -26.46
C GLN A 175 -6.39 -13.16 -26.21
N ARG A 176 -7.32 -13.26 -25.24
CA ARG A 176 -8.21 -14.43 -25.10
C ARG A 176 -9.28 -14.50 -26.21
N ARG A 177 -9.58 -13.38 -26.87
CA ARG A 177 -10.54 -13.34 -27.99
C ARG A 177 -9.89 -13.60 -29.34
N TRP A 178 -8.56 -13.58 -29.41
CA TRP A 178 -7.79 -13.82 -30.63
C TRP A 178 -6.98 -15.12 -30.51
N ARG A 179 -7.61 -16.21 -30.94
CA ARG A 179 -7.00 -17.45 -31.44
C ARG A 179 -7.69 -17.74 -32.79
N PRO A 180 -7.10 -18.53 -33.71
CA PRO A 180 -5.70 -18.59 -34.13
C PRO A 180 -5.62 -18.62 -35.67
N TRP A 181 -4.84 -17.73 -36.29
CA TRP A 181 -4.29 -18.00 -37.62
C TRP A 181 -2.77 -18.08 -37.51
N ASP A 182 -2.26 -19.24 -37.90
CA ASP A 182 -0.89 -19.53 -38.34
C ASP A 182 0.19 -19.71 -37.27
N ALA A 183 0.31 -20.96 -36.82
CA ALA A 183 1.53 -21.48 -36.22
C ALA A 183 2.62 -21.59 -37.30
N ALA A 184 3.64 -20.74 -37.22
CA ALA A 184 4.86 -20.90 -38.01
C ALA A 184 5.73 -22.04 -37.42
N PRO A 185 6.37 -22.87 -38.26
CA PRO A 185 7.16 -24.02 -37.82
C PRO A 185 8.45 -23.61 -37.09
N ALA A 186 8.80 -24.38 -36.07
CA ALA A 186 9.98 -24.18 -35.23
C ALA A 186 11.27 -24.56 -35.98
N VAL A 187 12.26 -23.67 -35.95
CA VAL A 187 13.62 -23.91 -36.48
C VAL A 187 14.58 -24.07 -35.29
N SER A 188 15.28 -25.19 -35.25
CA SER A 188 16.25 -25.59 -34.21
C SER A 188 17.61 -24.91 -34.40
N PRO A 189 18.25 -24.36 -33.34
CA PRO A 189 19.64 -23.90 -33.43
C PRO A 189 20.68 -25.01 -33.14
N PRO A 190 21.88 -24.95 -33.73
CA PRO A 190 22.94 -25.94 -33.55
C PRO A 190 23.79 -25.69 -32.29
N THR A 191 24.24 -26.79 -31.70
CA THR A 191 25.13 -26.93 -30.54
C THR A 191 26.61 -26.80 -30.94
N ALA A 192 27.41 -26.09 -30.14
CA ALA A 192 28.87 -26.07 -30.26
C ALA A 192 29.55 -26.05 -28.88
N ASP A 193 30.66 -26.79 -28.82
CA ASP A 193 31.37 -27.27 -27.63
C ASP A 193 32.24 -26.25 -26.89
N ALA A 194 32.56 -26.63 -25.66
CA ALA A 194 33.19 -25.91 -24.55
C ALA A 194 34.69 -25.59 -24.68
N SER A 195 35.18 -24.62 -23.88
CA SER A 195 36.51 -24.75 -23.22
C SER A 195 36.64 -23.86 -21.97
N ALA A 196 37.47 -24.32 -21.03
CA ALA A 196 37.57 -23.92 -19.63
C ALA A 196 38.15 -22.51 -19.37
N LYS A 197 37.76 -21.87 -18.26
CA LYS A 197 38.40 -20.65 -17.75
C LYS A 197 38.65 -20.62 -16.25
N THR A 198 39.81 -20.05 -15.96
CA THR A 198 40.44 -19.64 -14.69
C THR A 198 39.70 -18.49 -14.01
N ALA A 199 39.77 -18.45 -12.68
CA ALA A 199 39.02 -17.54 -11.82
C ALA A 199 39.70 -16.18 -11.58
N GLY A 200 38.90 -15.11 -11.50
CA GLY A 200 39.13 -13.99 -10.57
C GLY A 200 39.34 -12.60 -11.18
N SER A 201 38.30 -11.75 -11.16
CA SER A 201 38.33 -10.33 -10.74
C SER A 201 36.99 -9.67 -11.06
N GLY A 202 36.40 -8.94 -10.12
CA GLY A 202 35.04 -8.41 -10.18
C GLY A 202 34.76 -7.40 -11.33
N PRO A 203 33.46 -7.18 -11.65
CA PRO A 203 33.00 -6.61 -12.93
C PRO A 203 33.23 -5.10 -13.12
N ALA A 204 33.61 -4.35 -12.09
CA ALA A 204 33.64 -2.88 -12.17
C ALA A 204 34.99 -2.30 -12.63
N VAL A 205 36.11 -2.99 -12.41
CA VAL A 205 37.45 -2.45 -12.72
C VAL A 205 37.82 -2.63 -14.20
N GLN A 206 37.17 -3.55 -14.90
CA GLN A 206 37.51 -3.90 -16.28
C GLN A 206 36.83 -2.99 -17.32
N ALA A 207 35.78 -2.24 -16.94
CA ALA A 207 34.99 -1.40 -17.84
C ALA A 207 35.74 -0.18 -18.44
N LEU A 208 36.96 0.09 -17.96
CA LEU A 208 37.80 1.19 -18.39
C LEU A 208 39.15 0.64 -18.85
N HIS A 209 39.45 0.84 -20.13
CA HIS A 209 40.78 0.61 -20.70
C HIS A 209 41.44 1.96 -20.99
N TYR A 210 42.73 2.08 -20.67
CA TYR A 210 43.52 3.27 -20.98
C TYR A 210 44.29 3.08 -22.28
N GLU A 211 43.94 3.87 -23.30
CA GLU A 211 44.70 3.95 -24.54
C GLU A 211 45.39 5.32 -24.59
N GLN A 212 46.72 5.34 -24.72
CA GLN A 212 47.54 6.57 -24.70
C GLN A 212 47.34 7.46 -23.46
N GLY A 213 47.08 6.85 -22.29
CA GLY A 213 46.85 7.58 -21.04
C GLY A 213 45.47 8.23 -20.91
N GLN A 214 44.58 8.04 -21.89
CA GLN A 214 43.18 8.47 -21.78
C GLN A 214 42.27 7.28 -21.44
N PRO A 215 41.35 7.42 -20.47
CA PRO A 215 40.38 6.38 -20.16
C PRO A 215 39.33 6.32 -21.28
N MET A 216 39.28 5.19 -21.99
CA MET A 216 38.20 4.89 -22.92
C MET A 216 37.21 3.92 -22.30
N PRO A 217 35.90 4.22 -22.37
CA PRO A 217 34.86 3.29 -21.92
C PRO A 217 34.84 2.08 -22.85
N SER A 218 35.14 0.91 -22.31
CA SER A 218 35.03 -0.34 -23.05
C SER A 218 33.60 -0.83 -23.01
N ARG A 219 33.10 -1.39 -24.12
CA ARG A 219 31.76 -1.95 -24.12
C ARG A 219 31.73 -3.18 -23.19
N PRO A 220 30.64 -3.43 -22.46
CA PRO A 220 30.54 -4.59 -21.56
C PRO A 220 30.82 -5.91 -22.28
N GLU A 221 30.45 -6.02 -23.56
CA GLU A 221 30.74 -7.18 -24.42
C GLU A 221 32.23 -7.42 -24.72
N GLU A 222 33.09 -6.41 -24.59
CA GLU A 222 34.52 -6.48 -24.89
C GLU A 222 35.35 -6.93 -23.66
N LEU A 223 34.72 -7.01 -22.48
CA LEU A 223 35.42 -7.36 -21.25
C LEU A 223 35.83 -8.85 -21.24
N PRO A 224 37.08 -9.16 -20.85
CA PRO A 224 37.58 -10.53 -20.81
C PRO A 224 36.82 -11.34 -19.75
N GLY A 225 35.84 -12.12 -20.22
CA GLY A 225 34.95 -12.91 -19.37
C GLY A 225 33.47 -12.59 -19.56
N ALA A 226 33.12 -11.39 -20.01
CA ALA A 226 31.73 -11.02 -20.33
C ALA A 226 31.25 -11.65 -21.64
N ALA A 227 32.16 -11.89 -22.59
CA ALA A 227 31.90 -12.63 -23.82
C ALA A 227 31.92 -14.17 -23.66
N LEU A 228 32.25 -14.69 -22.47
CA LEU A 228 32.13 -16.12 -22.22
C LEU A 228 30.69 -16.56 -22.37
N ALA A 229 30.48 -17.64 -23.11
CA ALA A 229 29.23 -18.35 -23.07
C ALA A 229 28.89 -18.67 -21.59
N PRO A 230 27.62 -18.59 -21.18
CA PRO A 230 27.20 -18.69 -19.77
C PRO A 230 27.48 -20.02 -19.06
N GLN A 231 28.31 -20.90 -19.62
CA GLN A 231 28.63 -22.22 -19.08
C GLN A 231 29.21 -22.18 -17.66
N ALA A 232 29.99 -21.15 -17.29
CA ALA A 232 30.43 -20.96 -15.90
C ALA A 232 29.31 -20.51 -14.94
N LEU A 233 28.20 -20.00 -15.47
CA LEU A 233 26.98 -19.61 -14.76
C LEU A 233 25.85 -20.65 -14.92
N GLU A 234 26.08 -21.78 -15.60
CA GLU A 234 25.05 -22.81 -15.85
C GLU A 234 24.57 -23.51 -14.56
N GLY A 235 25.29 -23.35 -13.45
CA GLY A 235 24.85 -23.79 -12.13
C GLY A 235 24.02 -22.77 -11.35
N LEU A 236 24.05 -21.49 -11.71
CA LEU A 236 23.40 -20.41 -10.97
C LEU A 236 21.94 -20.31 -11.41
N ARG A 237 21.08 -20.99 -10.64
CA ARG A 237 19.64 -20.99 -10.86
C ARG A 237 19.09 -19.65 -10.40
N ARG A 238 17.93 -19.29 -10.94
CA ARG A 238 17.22 -18.05 -10.57
C ARG A 238 16.98 -17.94 -9.05
N GLU A 239 16.82 -19.07 -8.41
CA GLU A 239 16.61 -19.25 -6.97
C GLU A 239 17.85 -18.91 -6.12
N ASP A 240 19.04 -18.83 -6.74
CA ASP A 240 20.29 -18.46 -6.06
C ASP A 240 20.50 -16.93 -6.01
N LEU A 241 19.68 -16.13 -6.71
CA LEU A 241 19.74 -14.66 -6.65
C LEU A 241 18.72 -14.13 -5.65
N GLU A 242 19.14 -13.17 -4.82
CA GLU A 242 18.24 -12.55 -3.87
C GLU A 242 17.21 -11.63 -4.58
N PRO A 243 15.92 -11.62 -4.23
CA PRO A 243 14.92 -10.82 -4.95
C PRO A 243 15.17 -9.31 -4.88
N THR A 244 15.83 -8.87 -3.81
CA THR A 244 16.10 -7.46 -3.49
C THR A 244 17.50 -7.02 -3.90
N THR A 245 18.37 -7.95 -4.29
CA THR A 245 19.77 -7.65 -4.61
C THR A 245 20.22 -8.46 -5.82
N PHE A 246 21.06 -7.89 -6.68
CA PHE A 246 21.67 -8.67 -7.78
C PHE A 246 22.82 -9.56 -7.29
N VAL A 247 22.92 -9.79 -5.98
CA VAL A 247 24.01 -10.53 -5.34
C VAL A 247 23.57 -11.99 -5.21
N PRO A 248 24.35 -12.95 -5.76
CA PRO A 248 24.16 -14.37 -5.47
C PRO A 248 24.20 -14.63 -3.97
N ARG A 249 23.25 -15.42 -3.46
CA ARG A 249 23.29 -15.88 -2.08
C ARG A 249 24.43 -16.86 -1.89
N GLU A 250 25.20 -16.67 -0.83
CA GLU A 250 26.09 -17.72 -0.36
C GLU A 250 25.22 -18.91 0.07
N LYS A 251 25.50 -20.08 -0.50
CA LYS A 251 24.70 -21.29 -0.34
C LYS A 251 24.96 -21.88 1.04
N GLU A 252 24.34 -21.34 2.08
CA GLU A 252 24.35 -21.93 3.42
C GLU A 252 23.51 -23.23 3.39
N GLY A 253 24.15 -24.37 3.65
CA GLY A 253 23.65 -25.72 3.37
C GLY A 253 22.47 -26.23 4.21
N SER A 254 21.37 -25.48 4.31
CA SER A 254 20.14 -25.89 5.02
C SER A 254 18.96 -26.06 4.07
N ASP A 255 18.68 -27.32 3.67
CA ASP A 255 17.63 -27.65 2.68
C ASP A 255 16.19 -27.46 3.19
N PHE A 256 15.97 -27.33 4.50
CA PHE A 256 14.62 -27.27 5.10
C PHE A 256 13.95 -25.87 5.03
N SER A 257 14.71 -24.82 4.78
CA SER A 257 14.23 -23.42 4.74
C SER A 257 13.66 -22.98 3.39
N ASN A 258 13.85 -23.75 2.31
CA ASN A 258 13.62 -23.26 0.95
C ASN A 258 12.14 -23.23 0.51
N LEU A 259 11.28 -24.10 1.08
CA LEU A 259 9.86 -24.19 0.68
C LEU A 259 9.01 -23.00 1.15
N SER A 260 9.20 -22.53 2.39
CA SER A 260 8.49 -21.35 2.90
C SER A 260 9.02 -20.05 2.27
N LEU A 261 10.28 -20.04 1.85
CA LEU A 261 10.93 -18.89 1.24
C LEU A 261 10.46 -18.65 -0.21
N GLN A 262 10.23 -19.71 -1.00
CA GLN A 262 9.74 -19.59 -2.38
C GLN A 262 8.35 -18.97 -2.47
N ALA A 263 7.45 -19.24 -1.52
CA ALA A 263 6.12 -18.60 -1.47
C ALA A 263 6.21 -17.09 -1.17
N HIS A 264 7.23 -16.65 -0.42
CA HIS A 264 7.47 -15.23 -0.11
C HIS A 264 8.06 -14.45 -1.30
N MET A 265 8.48 -15.13 -2.38
CA MET A 265 9.15 -14.49 -3.51
C MET A 265 8.21 -13.96 -4.60
N ARG A 266 6.87 -14.04 -4.45
CA ARG A 266 5.99 -13.47 -5.47
C ARG A 266 6.06 -11.93 -5.45
N PRO A 267 6.35 -11.26 -6.60
CA PRO A 267 6.42 -9.80 -6.64
C PRO A 267 5.11 -9.17 -6.17
N GLY A 268 5.19 -8.28 -5.19
CA GLY A 268 4.03 -7.60 -4.60
C GLY A 268 3.32 -8.35 -3.48
N PHE A 269 3.69 -9.59 -3.15
CA PHE A 269 3.05 -10.33 -2.06
C PHE A 269 3.32 -9.73 -0.67
N VAL A 270 4.58 -9.41 -0.38
CA VAL A 270 4.97 -8.77 0.88
C VAL A 270 4.27 -7.43 1.10
N PRO A 271 4.34 -6.45 0.18
CA PRO A 271 3.66 -5.16 0.39
C PRO A 271 2.14 -5.30 0.42
N TRP A 272 1.54 -6.23 -0.34
CA TRP A 272 0.12 -6.56 -0.21
C TRP A 272 -0.23 -7.03 1.20
N ARG A 273 0.54 -7.98 1.75
CA ARG A 273 0.31 -8.52 3.09
C ARG A 273 0.39 -7.43 4.14
N ILE A 274 1.41 -6.57 4.06
CA ILE A 274 1.58 -5.44 4.99
C ILE A 274 0.38 -4.49 4.91
N PHE A 275 0.00 -4.07 3.70
CA PHE A 275 -1.15 -3.20 3.48
C PHE A 275 -2.46 -3.81 4.00
N CYS A 276 -2.71 -5.08 3.69
CA CYS A 276 -3.90 -5.80 4.11
C CYS A 276 -3.94 -5.95 5.64
N VAL A 277 -2.87 -6.43 6.27
CA VAL A 277 -2.79 -6.60 7.73
C VAL A 277 -2.96 -5.26 8.44
N ALA A 278 -2.27 -4.21 8.01
CA ALA A 278 -2.39 -2.88 8.62
C ALA A 278 -3.83 -2.35 8.51
N THR A 279 -4.48 -2.52 7.36
CA THR A 279 -5.86 -2.06 7.16
C THR A 279 -6.86 -2.90 7.96
N VAL A 280 -6.65 -4.21 8.07
CA VAL A 280 -7.48 -5.10 8.92
C VAL A 280 -7.33 -4.73 10.39
N LEU A 281 -6.12 -4.43 10.87
CA LEU A 281 -5.90 -3.95 12.23
C LEU A 281 -6.67 -2.65 12.50
N LEU A 282 -6.66 -1.71 11.55
CA LEU A 282 -7.47 -0.47 11.66
C LEU A 282 -8.96 -0.78 11.68
N ILE A 283 -9.46 -1.70 10.83
CA ILE A 283 -10.87 -2.13 10.85
C ILE A 283 -11.24 -2.71 12.21
N CYS A 284 -10.42 -3.60 12.76
CA CYS A 284 -10.63 -4.19 14.08
C CYS A 284 -10.62 -3.12 15.18
N LEU A 285 -9.73 -2.13 15.11
CA LEU A 285 -9.66 -1.04 16.06
C LEU A 285 -10.92 -0.17 16.01
N TRP A 286 -11.38 0.23 14.81
CA TRP A 286 -12.62 0.99 14.65
C TRP A 286 -13.84 0.20 15.14
N TRP A 287 -13.92 -1.09 14.79
CA TRP A 287 -15.01 -1.96 15.20
C TRP A 287 -15.07 -2.14 16.71
N THR A 288 -13.94 -2.50 17.34
CA THR A 288 -13.86 -2.70 18.79
C THR A 288 -14.17 -1.41 19.55
N SER A 289 -13.69 -0.26 19.07
CA SER A 289 -14.04 1.05 19.63
C SER A 289 -15.55 1.32 19.55
N GLY A 290 -16.18 1.02 18.41
CA GLY A 290 -17.64 1.15 18.24
C GLY A 290 -18.42 0.24 19.18
N VAL A 291 -17.98 -1.01 19.37
CA VAL A 291 -18.60 -1.96 20.31
C VAL A 291 -18.45 -1.47 21.75
N ILE A 292 -17.26 -0.99 22.15
CA ILE A 292 -17.04 -0.42 23.48
C ILE A 292 -17.96 0.78 23.72
N MET A 293 -18.02 1.72 22.76
CA MET A 293 -18.92 2.88 22.85
C MET A 293 -20.38 2.47 22.96
N LEU A 294 -20.82 1.44 22.21
CA LEU A 294 -22.17 0.93 22.29
C LEU A 294 -22.48 0.32 23.68
N LEU A 295 -21.55 -0.46 24.23
CA LEU A 295 -21.68 -1.05 25.56
C LEU A 295 -21.74 0.03 26.65
N MET A 296 -20.93 1.07 26.55
CA MET A 296 -21.00 2.25 27.44
C MET A 296 -22.35 2.95 27.33
N SER A 297 -22.89 3.13 26.11
CA SER A 297 -24.24 3.68 25.91
C SER A 297 -25.34 2.80 26.54
N CYS A 298 -25.09 1.50 26.76
CA CYS A 298 -25.97 0.59 27.49
C CYS A 298 -25.74 0.58 29.02
N GLY A 299 -24.88 1.43 29.54
CA GLY A 299 -24.56 1.52 30.98
C GLY A 299 -23.54 0.46 31.47
N LEU A 300 -22.85 -0.24 30.57
CA LEU A 300 -21.81 -1.21 30.92
C LEU A 300 -20.45 -0.52 30.99
N ASP A 301 -20.15 0.12 32.12
CA ASP A 301 -18.88 0.81 32.35
C ASP A 301 -17.76 -0.15 32.81
N TRP A 302 -17.32 -1.07 31.94
CA TRP A 302 -16.25 -2.04 32.28
C TRP A 302 -14.90 -1.40 32.65
N PHE A 303 -14.62 -0.21 32.14
CA PHE A 303 -13.35 0.51 32.33
C PHE A 303 -13.52 1.76 33.19
N LYS A 304 -14.50 1.81 34.09
CA LYS A 304 -14.63 2.93 35.02
C LYS A 304 -13.43 2.94 35.98
N VAL A 305 -12.37 3.63 35.59
CA VAL A 305 -11.27 3.96 36.48
C VAL A 305 -11.80 5.03 37.42
N SER A 306 -12.12 4.65 38.66
CA SER A 306 -12.41 5.62 39.73
C SER A 306 -11.26 6.61 39.77
N PRO A 307 -11.48 7.92 39.56
CA PRO A 307 -10.41 8.90 39.62
C PRO A 307 -9.79 8.82 41.02
N LEU A 308 -8.55 8.34 41.09
CA LEU A 308 -7.80 8.10 42.34
C LEU A 308 -7.40 9.40 43.07
N LEU A 309 -7.65 10.57 42.47
CA LEU A 309 -7.25 11.87 42.99
C LEU A 309 -8.43 12.85 42.94
N ARG A 310 -9.20 12.84 44.02
CA ARG A 310 -9.81 14.05 44.55
C ARG A 310 -9.55 14.00 46.05
N GLU A 311 -8.31 14.31 46.44
CA GLU A 311 -8.13 14.81 47.80
C GLU A 311 -9.01 16.06 47.88
N PRO A 312 -10.00 16.10 48.81
CA PRO A 312 -10.67 17.35 49.07
C PRO A 312 -9.57 18.32 49.48
N GLU A 313 -9.32 19.35 48.67
CA GLU A 313 -8.82 20.59 49.25
C GLU A 313 -9.83 20.92 50.34
N GLU A 314 -9.45 20.65 51.59
CA GLU A 314 -10.09 21.21 52.75
C GLU A 314 -10.12 22.72 52.49
N GLU A 315 -11.26 23.22 52.02
CA GLU A 315 -11.63 24.62 52.10
C GLU A 315 -11.58 24.96 53.59
N GLY A 316 -10.38 25.33 54.02
CA GLY A 316 -10.13 25.94 55.30
C GLY A 316 -11.16 27.05 55.45
N HIS A 317 -12.05 26.87 56.41
CA HIS A 317 -12.95 27.88 56.94
C HIS A 317 -12.12 29.08 57.42
N GLY A 318 -11.74 29.95 56.48
CA GLY A 318 -11.28 31.30 56.76
C GLY A 318 -12.50 32.18 56.91
N SER A 319 -13.12 32.17 58.09
CA SER A 319 -14.06 33.21 58.50
C SER A 319 -13.39 34.58 58.42
N VAL A 320 -13.54 35.28 57.29
CA VAL A 320 -13.29 36.71 57.22
C VAL A 320 -14.54 37.39 57.73
N ALA A 321 -14.53 37.69 59.03
CA ALA A 321 -15.47 38.61 59.66
C ALA A 321 -15.29 39.99 59.00
N LEU A 322 -16.30 40.43 58.25
CA LEU A 322 -16.45 41.84 57.88
C LEU A 322 -17.12 42.55 59.07
N VAL A 323 -16.34 43.45 59.68
CA VAL A 323 -16.76 44.52 60.59
C VAL A 323 -17.17 45.72 59.76
#